data_AF-A0A1G2JRI8-F1
#
_entry.id   AF-A0A1G2JRI8-F1
#
_cell.length_a   1.000
_cell.length_b   1.000
_cell.length_c   1.000
_cell.angle_alpha   90.00
_cell.angle_beta   90.00
_cell.angle_gamma   90.00
#
_symmetry.space_group_name_H-M   'P 1'
#
loop_
_entity.id
_entity.type
_entity.pdbx_description
1 polymer ?
#
loop_
_entity_poly.entity_id
_entity_poly.type
_entity_poly.pdbx_seq_one_letter_code
_entity_poly.pdbx_strand_id
1 'polypeptide(L)'
;MNLYSKRLVKKFETKRPLYEDFCLAMDKLFRDLLSEKNYKCQLFYRVKSIDRLKEKIIRKAKEKKLYKNLEDINDLAGIRIVFYLESDKEKFIQDLQKELPNIISIEEFEKLNGYNAKHIIIKMDHKRLQLSEYKKFKGLRCEIQLLSIFNHVWAELEHDWLKICTD
;
A
#
# COMPACT_ATOMS: atom_id res chain seq x y z
N MET A 1 -13.69 -4.10 21.45
CA MET A 1 -12.94 -2.97 20.84
C MET A 1 -13.19 -1.71 21.65
N ASN A 2 -12.14 -0.99 22.09
CA ASN A 2 -12.28 0.19 22.95
C ASN A 2 -12.91 1.39 22.20
N LEU A 3 -13.35 2.42 22.94
CA LEU A 3 -14.02 3.60 22.38
C LEU A 3 -13.14 4.34 21.36
N TYR A 4 -11.84 4.38 21.62
CA TYR A 4 -10.87 5.04 20.77
C TYR A 4 -10.74 4.36 19.38
N SER A 5 -10.64 3.02 19.36
CA SER A 5 -10.63 2.22 18.13
C SER A 5 -11.94 2.34 17.33
N LYS A 6 -13.09 2.44 18.01
CA LYS A 6 -14.39 2.71 17.35
C LYS A 6 -14.40 4.06 16.63
N ARG A 7 -13.81 5.11 17.23
CA ARG A 7 -13.70 6.44 16.62
C ARG A 7 -12.85 6.42 15.34
N LEU A 8 -11.72 5.70 15.33
CA LEU A 8 -10.88 5.56 14.14
C LEU A 8 -11.64 4.91 12.98
N VAL A 9 -12.35 3.81 13.24
CA VAL A 9 -13.12 3.10 12.21
C VAL A 9 -14.19 4.02 11.62
N LYS A 10 -14.96 4.73 12.45
CA LYS A 10 -15.98 5.69 11.98
C LYS A 10 -15.38 6.86 11.19
N LYS A 11 -14.21 7.36 11.62
CA LYS A 11 -13.46 8.38 10.88
C LYS A 11 -13.04 7.85 9.50
N PHE A 12 -12.63 6.59 9.40
CA PHE A 12 -12.25 5.97 8.14
C PHE A 12 -13.46 5.74 7.24
N GLU A 13 -14.59 5.25 7.76
CA GLU A 13 -15.83 5.12 6.99
C GLU A 13 -16.21 6.44 6.31
N THR A 14 -16.13 7.55 7.05
CA THR A 14 -16.43 8.89 6.53
C THR A 14 -15.40 9.35 5.48
N LYS A 15 -14.11 9.07 5.71
CA LYS A 15 -13.01 9.46 4.80
C LYS A 15 -12.74 8.47 3.67
N ARG A 16 -13.39 7.31 3.63
CA ARG A 16 -13.09 6.23 2.68
C ARG A 16 -13.14 6.70 1.22
N PRO A 17 -14.14 7.50 0.78
CA PRO A 17 -14.16 8.02 -0.60
C PRO A 17 -12.91 8.85 -0.94
N LEU A 18 -12.36 9.60 0.01
CA LEU A 18 -11.11 10.34 -0.19
C LEU A 18 -9.91 9.41 -0.41
N TYR A 19 -9.86 8.25 0.26
CA TYR A 19 -8.82 7.24 0.02
C TYR A 19 -9.03 6.50 -1.31
N GLU A 20 -10.27 6.34 -1.76
CA GLU A 20 -10.60 5.79 -3.09
C GLU A 20 -10.12 6.73 -4.20
N ASP A 21 -10.46 8.01 -4.10
CA ASP A 21 -9.94 9.05 -5.00
C ASP A 21 -8.41 9.09 -5.00
N PHE A 22 -7.79 8.96 -3.82
CA PHE A 22 -6.34 8.95 -3.69
C PHE A 22 -5.72 7.73 -4.36
N CYS A 23 -6.29 6.53 -4.17
CA CYS A 23 -5.85 5.31 -4.85
C CYS A 23 -5.96 5.44 -6.37
N LEU A 24 -7.03 6.03 -6.90
CA LEU A 24 -7.19 6.25 -8.35
C LEU A 24 -6.14 7.23 -8.89
N ALA A 25 -5.86 8.31 -8.16
CA ALA A 25 -4.80 9.24 -8.51
C ALA A 25 -3.41 8.57 -8.53
N MET A 26 -3.13 7.73 -7.53
CA MET A 26 -1.88 6.98 -7.47
C MET A 26 -1.79 5.90 -8.55
N ASP A 27 -2.89 5.17 -8.81
CA ASP A 27 -2.98 4.18 -9.90
C ASP A 27 -2.63 4.82 -11.24
N LYS A 28 -3.23 5.97 -11.57
CA LYS A 28 -2.91 6.72 -12.78
C LYS A 28 -1.43 7.11 -12.83
N LEU A 29 -0.91 7.73 -11.78
CA LEU A 29 0.50 8.16 -11.70
C LEU A 29 1.46 7.00 -11.94
N PHE A 30 1.21 5.84 -11.33
CA PHE A 30 2.07 4.68 -11.49
C PHE A 30 1.93 4.02 -12.85
N ARG A 31 0.73 3.97 -13.43
CA ARG A 31 0.55 3.48 -14.80
C ARG A 31 1.33 4.33 -15.80
N ASP A 32 1.26 5.66 -15.67
CA ASP A 32 2.01 6.59 -16.51
C ASP A 32 3.52 6.30 -16.40
N LEU A 33 4.06 6.26 -15.16
CA LEU A 33 5.48 5.98 -14.91
C LEU A 33 5.95 4.61 -15.44
N LEU A 34 5.14 3.56 -15.24
CA LEU A 34 5.46 2.22 -15.70
C LEU A 34 5.46 2.12 -17.23
N SER A 35 4.51 2.80 -17.88
CA SER A 35 4.36 2.82 -19.33
C SER A 35 5.47 3.59 -20.03
N GLU A 36 5.86 4.76 -19.49
CA GLU A 36 6.93 5.60 -20.04
C GLU A 36 8.26 4.83 -20.15
N LYS A 37 8.53 3.97 -19.18
CA LYS A 37 9.76 3.15 -19.11
C LYS A 37 9.58 1.72 -19.62
N ASN A 38 8.42 1.38 -20.20
CA ASN A 38 8.10 0.08 -20.79
C ASN A 38 8.28 -1.13 -19.83
N TYR A 39 7.92 -0.98 -18.56
CA TYR A 39 7.97 -2.09 -17.60
C TYR A 39 6.88 -3.14 -17.87
N LYS A 40 7.28 -4.42 -17.91
CA LYS A 40 6.34 -5.55 -18.01
C LYS A 40 5.85 -5.96 -16.61
N CYS A 41 4.67 -5.48 -16.26
CA CYS A 41 4.08 -5.73 -14.95
C CYS A 41 2.55 -5.65 -14.98
N GLN A 42 1.93 -6.10 -13.89
CA GLN A 42 0.52 -5.88 -13.60
C GLN A 42 0.38 -4.95 -12.40
N LEU A 43 -0.49 -3.96 -12.50
CA LEU A 43 -0.77 -3.01 -11.42
C LEU A 43 -2.20 -3.13 -10.95
N PHE A 44 -2.36 -3.28 -9.65
CA PHE A 44 -3.63 -3.31 -8.94
C PHE A 44 -3.65 -2.22 -7.87
N TYR A 45 -4.79 -1.57 -7.66
CA TYR A 45 -4.99 -0.68 -6.52
C TYR A 45 -6.01 -1.28 -5.55
N ARG A 46 -5.91 -0.90 -4.28
CA ARG A 46 -6.89 -1.31 -3.26
C ARG A 46 -7.05 -0.23 -2.19
N VAL A 47 -8.28 -0.08 -1.72
CA VAL A 47 -8.58 0.63 -0.48
C VAL A 47 -8.95 -0.39 0.58
N LYS A 48 -8.35 -0.27 1.75
CA LYS A 48 -8.58 -1.21 2.86
C LYS A 48 -10.06 -1.31 3.19
N SER A 49 -10.62 -2.51 3.31
CA SER A 49 -12.01 -2.66 3.77
C SER A 49 -12.16 -2.25 5.23
N ILE A 50 -13.38 -1.86 5.61
CA ILE A 50 -13.70 -1.46 6.99
C ILE A 50 -13.40 -2.61 7.96
N ASP A 51 -13.76 -3.85 7.61
CA ASP A 51 -13.58 -5.00 8.49
C ASP A 51 -12.10 -5.39 8.65
N ARG A 52 -11.32 -5.36 7.55
CA ARG A 52 -9.87 -5.54 7.63
C ARG A 52 -9.18 -4.44 8.45
N LEU A 53 -9.71 -3.22 8.44
CA LEU A 53 -9.23 -2.15 9.31
C LEU A 53 -9.55 -2.46 10.79
N LYS A 54 -10.78 -2.87 11.11
CA LYS A 54 -11.18 -3.27 12.47
C LYS A 54 -10.26 -4.38 12.99
N GLU A 55 -10.07 -5.44 12.22
CA GLU A 55 -9.16 -6.56 12.53
C GLU A 55 -7.74 -6.06 12.81
N LYS A 56 -7.20 -5.20 11.93
CA LYS A 56 -5.84 -4.65 12.09
C LYS A 56 -5.71 -3.84 13.38
N ILE A 57 -6.68 -2.97 13.68
CA ILE A 57 -6.66 -2.14 14.90
C ILE A 57 -6.73 -3.03 16.15
N ILE A 58 -7.58 -4.05 16.16
CA ILE A 58 -7.70 -4.99 17.29
C ILE A 58 -6.39 -5.76 17.48
N ARG A 59 -5.81 -6.28 16.40
CA ARG A 59 -4.53 -7.01 16.44
C ARG A 59 -3.40 -6.12 16.98
N LYS A 60 -3.28 -4.90 16.45
CA LYS A 60 -2.23 -3.96 16.89
C LYS A 60 -2.41 -3.48 18.32
N ALA A 61 -3.65 -3.33 18.80
CA ALA A 61 -3.93 -3.06 20.20
C ALA A 61 -3.45 -4.19 21.13
N LYS A 62 -3.59 -5.47 20.73
CA LYS A 62 -3.04 -6.62 21.48
C LYS A 62 -1.50 -6.57 21.55
N GLU A 63 -0.85 -6.08 20.48
CA GLU A 63 0.59 -5.84 20.42
C GLU A 63 1.04 -4.56 21.16
N LYS A 64 0.15 -3.89 21.92
CA LYS A 64 0.39 -2.59 22.59
C LYS A 64 0.79 -1.45 21.62
N LYS A 65 0.48 -1.59 20.32
CA LYS A 65 0.71 -0.59 19.27
C LYS A 65 -0.60 0.09 18.90
N LEU A 66 -0.88 1.23 19.52
CA LEU A 66 -2.10 2.01 19.27
C LEU A 66 -1.86 3.06 18.18
N TYR A 67 -2.67 3.04 17.13
CA TYR A 67 -2.73 4.15 16.16
C TYR A 67 -3.41 5.35 16.80
N LYS A 68 -2.90 6.58 16.60
CA LYS A 68 -3.50 7.81 17.14
C LYS A 68 -4.35 8.54 16.10
N ASN A 69 -4.04 8.33 14.83
CA ASN A 69 -4.68 8.96 13.69
C ASN A 69 -4.79 7.96 12.52
N LEU A 70 -5.65 8.24 11.55
CA LEU A 70 -5.75 7.41 10.34
C LEU A 70 -4.47 7.50 9.51
N GLU A 71 -3.87 8.69 9.56
CA GLU A 71 -2.63 9.04 8.92
C GLU A 71 -1.44 8.19 9.43
N ASP A 72 -1.56 7.53 10.60
CA ASP A 72 -0.58 6.58 11.14
C ASP A 72 -0.68 5.18 10.50
N ILE A 73 -1.76 4.90 9.78
CA ILE A 73 -2.05 3.60 9.17
C ILE A 73 -1.65 3.67 7.69
N ASN A 74 -0.50 3.07 7.37
CA ASN A 74 0.12 3.23 6.05
C ASN A 74 -0.63 2.53 4.90
N ASP A 75 -1.38 1.46 5.19
CA ASP A 75 -2.03 0.57 4.21
C ASP A 75 -3.54 0.82 4.07
N LEU A 76 -4.00 2.05 4.30
CA LEU A 76 -5.39 2.45 4.03
C LEU A 76 -5.64 2.60 2.52
N ALA A 77 -4.67 3.18 1.82
CA ALA A 77 -4.56 3.17 0.37
C ALA A 77 -3.36 2.29 -0.02
N GLY A 78 -3.50 1.49 -1.07
CA GLY A 78 -2.42 0.63 -1.53
C GLY A 78 -2.38 0.42 -3.03
N ILE A 79 -1.18 0.27 -3.55
CA ILE A 79 -0.87 -0.14 -4.93
C ILE A 79 -0.06 -1.44 -4.84
N ARG A 80 -0.37 -2.42 -5.69
CA ARG A 80 0.42 -3.63 -5.87
C ARG A 80 0.91 -3.67 -7.29
N ILE A 81 2.22 -3.82 -7.46
CA ILE A 81 2.87 -3.95 -8.77
C ILE A 81 3.56 -5.31 -8.80
N VAL A 82 3.14 -6.14 -9.74
CA VAL A 82 3.65 -7.49 -9.95
C VAL A 82 4.49 -7.49 -11.23
N PHE A 83 5.81 -7.50 -11.08
CA PHE A 83 6.75 -7.54 -12.18
C PHE A 83 6.94 -8.96 -12.69
N TYR A 84 7.11 -9.11 -14.00
CA TYR A 84 7.38 -10.43 -14.57
C TYR A 84 8.80 -10.90 -14.26
N LEU A 85 9.75 -9.95 -14.17
CA LEU A 85 11.15 -10.20 -13.84
C LEU A 85 11.55 -9.46 -12.57
N GLU A 86 12.34 -10.12 -11.73
CA GLU A 86 12.89 -9.53 -10.50
C GLU A 86 13.82 -8.34 -10.81
N SER A 87 14.60 -8.43 -11.88
CA SER A 87 15.49 -7.35 -12.33
C SER A 87 14.74 -6.07 -12.73
N ASP A 88 13.53 -6.20 -13.29
CA ASP A 88 12.68 -5.04 -13.61
C ASP A 88 12.11 -4.40 -12.33
N LYS A 89 11.76 -5.22 -11.33
CA LYS A 89 11.36 -4.71 -10.00
C LYS A 89 12.47 -3.89 -9.37
N GLU A 90 13.71 -4.39 -9.39
CA GLU A 90 14.88 -3.69 -8.83
C GLU A 90 15.17 -2.38 -9.56
N LYS A 91 15.17 -2.40 -10.90
CA LYS A 91 15.31 -1.18 -11.71
C LYS A 91 14.22 -0.16 -11.39
N PHE A 92 12.97 -0.61 -11.28
CA PHE A 92 11.85 0.27 -10.96
C PHE A 92 12.02 0.94 -9.60
N ILE A 93 12.56 0.25 -8.59
CA ILE A 93 12.83 0.86 -7.28
C ILE A 93 13.84 1.99 -7.39
N GLN A 94 14.93 1.79 -8.13
CA GLN A 94 15.95 2.81 -8.35
C GLN A 94 15.37 4.03 -9.07
N ASP A 95 14.50 3.79 -10.06
CA ASP A 95 13.84 4.85 -10.81
C ASP A 95 12.82 5.60 -9.96
N LEU A 96 12.04 4.87 -9.15
CA LEU A 96 11.07 5.46 -8.24
C LEU A 96 11.73 6.41 -7.24
N GLN A 97 12.92 6.06 -6.73
CA GLN A 97 13.68 6.93 -5.83
C GLN A 97 14.13 8.24 -6.49
N LYS A 98 14.37 8.24 -7.81
CA LYS A 98 14.75 9.45 -8.56
C LYS A 98 13.53 10.33 -8.87
N GLU A 99 12.43 9.71 -9.28
CA GLU A 99 11.21 10.43 -9.68
C GLU A 99 10.40 10.96 -8.48
N LEU A 100 10.41 10.23 -7.36
CA LEU A 100 9.67 10.58 -6.15
C LEU A 100 10.63 10.78 -4.97
N PRO A 101 11.21 11.98 -4.80
CA PRO A 101 12.13 12.26 -3.69
C PRO A 101 11.45 12.21 -2.30
N ASN A 102 10.13 12.04 -2.21
CA ASN A 102 9.35 12.04 -0.97
C ASN A 102 8.92 10.63 -0.50
N ILE A 103 9.71 9.61 -0.83
CA ILE A 103 9.56 8.28 -0.23
C ILE A 103 9.77 8.41 1.29
N ILE A 104 8.77 8.02 2.08
CA ILE A 104 8.81 8.17 3.54
C ILE A 104 9.64 7.04 4.15
N SER A 105 9.45 5.83 3.64
CA SER A 105 10.19 4.65 4.04
C SER A 105 10.13 3.57 2.97
N ILE A 106 11.19 2.79 2.87
CA ILE A 106 11.24 1.52 2.13
C ILE A 106 11.43 0.46 3.22
N GLU A 107 10.44 -0.39 3.40
CA GLU A 107 10.48 -1.54 4.30
C GLU A 107 10.57 -2.81 3.42
N GLU A 108 11.67 -3.54 3.53
CA GLU A 108 11.81 -4.83 2.87
C GLU A 108 11.20 -5.92 3.75
N PHE A 109 10.22 -6.64 3.21
CA PHE A 109 9.61 -7.78 3.88
C PHE A 109 10.06 -9.06 3.18
N GLU A 110 11.06 -9.69 3.79
CA GLU A 110 11.47 -11.05 3.50
C GLU A 110 10.76 -12.00 4.48
N LYS A 111 10.00 -12.98 3.96
CA LYS A 111 9.55 -14.11 4.78
C LYS A 111 10.61 -15.20 4.73
N LEU A 112 10.76 -15.97 5.82
CA LEU A 112 11.71 -17.09 5.96
C LEU A 112 11.67 -18.15 4.82
N ASN A 113 10.63 -18.16 3.98
CA ASN A 113 10.44 -19.15 2.91
C ASN A 113 10.90 -18.66 1.52
N GLY A 114 11.71 -17.59 1.43
CA GLY A 114 12.19 -17.04 0.16
C GLY A 114 11.20 -16.12 -0.57
N TYR A 115 10.10 -15.74 0.08
CA TYR A 115 9.18 -14.72 -0.42
C TYR A 115 9.74 -13.32 -0.12
N ASN A 116 9.98 -12.55 -1.19
CA ASN A 116 10.51 -11.18 -1.11
C ASN A 116 9.54 -10.17 -1.70
N ALA A 117 8.81 -9.47 -0.83
CA ALA A 117 8.01 -8.30 -1.20
C ALA A 117 8.63 -7.04 -0.62
N LYS A 118 8.79 -6.03 -1.48
CA LYS A 118 9.26 -4.71 -1.04
C LYS A 118 8.05 -3.81 -0.83
N HIS A 119 7.89 -3.29 0.39
CA HIS A 119 6.82 -2.39 0.74
C HIS A 119 7.38 -0.98 0.83
N ILE A 120 6.86 -0.08 0.02
CA ILE A 120 7.29 1.33 -0.01
C ILE A 120 6.13 2.18 0.47
N ILE A 121 6.37 3.04 1.46
CA ILE A 121 5.37 4.00 1.92
C ILE A 121 5.67 5.36 1.32
N ILE A 122 4.72 5.88 0.57
CA ILE A 122 4.85 7.19 -0.09
C ILE A 122 3.75 8.17 0.33
N LYS A 123 4.05 9.45 0.12
CA LYS A 123 3.13 10.58 0.23
C LYS A 123 3.19 11.39 -1.06
N MET A 124 2.10 12.09 -1.37
CA MET A 124 2.12 13.07 -2.43
C MET A 124 3.13 14.18 -2.11
N ASP A 125 3.96 14.53 -3.08
CA ASP A 125 4.95 15.58 -2.90
C ASP A 125 4.32 16.99 -2.76
N HIS A 126 5.10 17.92 -2.24
CA HIS A 126 4.61 19.27 -1.95
C HIS A 126 4.25 20.07 -3.22
N LYS A 127 4.86 19.76 -4.37
CA LYS A 127 4.57 20.42 -5.67
C LYS A 127 3.23 19.95 -6.22
N ARG A 128 2.99 18.64 -6.25
CA ARG A 128 1.72 18.03 -6.64
C ARG A 128 0.60 18.49 -5.72
N LEU A 129 0.83 18.60 -4.41
CA LEU A 129 -0.17 19.13 -3.46
C LEU A 129 -0.55 20.60 -3.68
N GLN A 130 0.19 21.37 -4.48
CA GLN A 130 -0.22 22.73 -4.90
C GLN A 130 -1.26 22.70 -6.03
N LEU A 131 -1.33 21.60 -6.79
CA LEU A 131 -2.34 21.41 -7.83
C LEU A 131 -3.72 21.18 -7.21
N SER A 132 -4.73 21.80 -7.79
CA SER A 132 -6.10 21.85 -7.25
C SER A 132 -6.69 20.45 -7.02
N GLU A 133 -6.41 19.53 -7.94
CA GLU A 133 -6.89 18.16 -7.96
C GLU A 133 -6.26 17.28 -6.87
N TYR A 134 -5.04 17.61 -6.43
CA TYR A 134 -4.28 16.81 -5.47
C TYR A 134 -4.24 17.42 -4.06
N LYS A 135 -4.59 18.70 -3.90
CA LYS A 135 -4.60 19.40 -2.60
C LYS A 135 -5.37 18.64 -1.51
N LYS A 136 -6.46 17.96 -1.88
CA LYS A 136 -7.29 17.13 -0.98
C LYS A 136 -6.57 15.90 -0.41
N PHE A 137 -5.47 15.45 -1.02
CA PHE A 137 -4.71 14.27 -0.59
C PHE A 137 -3.59 14.56 0.42
N LYS A 138 -3.51 15.81 0.91
CA LYS A 138 -2.47 16.22 1.87
C LYS A 138 -2.45 15.30 3.10
N GLY A 139 -1.28 14.72 3.36
CA GLY A 139 -1.02 13.87 4.52
C GLY A 139 -1.43 12.40 4.37
N LEU A 140 -2.13 12.03 3.29
CA LEU A 140 -2.47 10.62 3.03
C LEU A 140 -1.21 9.83 2.65
N ARG A 141 -1.18 8.56 3.08
CA ARG A 141 -0.11 7.61 2.78
C ARG A 141 -0.64 6.52 1.87
N CYS A 142 0.20 6.08 0.94
CA CYS A 142 -0.04 4.92 0.10
C CYS A 142 1.05 3.88 0.34
N GLU A 143 0.67 2.65 0.61
CA GLU A 143 1.57 1.49 0.62
C GLU A 143 1.70 0.94 -0.81
N ILE A 144 2.91 0.88 -1.34
CA ILE A 144 3.21 0.22 -2.60
C ILE A 144 3.85 -1.13 -2.30
N GLN A 145 3.22 -2.21 -2.76
CA GLN A 145 3.75 -3.56 -2.65
C GLN A 145 4.35 -3.97 -3.99
N LEU A 146 5.67 -4.15 -4.04
CA LEU A 146 6.39 -4.59 -5.22
C LEU A 146 6.70 -6.08 -5.09
N LEU A 147 6.21 -6.87 -6.03
CA LEU A 147 6.40 -8.32 -6.08
C LEU A 147 6.91 -8.73 -7.47
N SER A 148 7.59 -9.86 -7.55
CA SER A 148 7.71 -10.62 -8.80
C SER A 148 6.48 -11.52 -8.99
N ILE A 149 6.22 -11.97 -10.22
CA ILE A 149 5.13 -12.89 -10.51
C ILE A 149 5.25 -14.20 -9.72
N PHE A 150 6.47 -14.71 -9.54
CA PHE A 150 6.73 -15.89 -8.72
C PHE A 150 6.31 -15.65 -7.27
N ASN A 151 6.73 -14.53 -6.67
CA ASN A 151 6.37 -14.19 -5.29
C ASN A 151 4.87 -13.90 -5.15
N HIS A 152 4.24 -13.35 -6.19
CA HIS A 152 2.80 -13.13 -6.20
C HIS A 152 2.02 -14.45 -6.17
N VAL A 153 2.36 -15.39 -7.06
CA VAL A 153 1.73 -16.72 -7.11
C VAL A 153 1.99 -17.48 -5.81
N TRP A 154 3.22 -17.45 -5.28
CA TRP A 154 3.53 -18.10 -4.01
C TRP A 154 2.71 -17.54 -2.85
N ALA A 155 2.54 -16.22 -2.77
CA ALA A 155 1.72 -15.62 -1.72
C ALA A 155 0.25 -16.01 -1.82
N GLU A 156 -0.30 -16.15 -3.04
CA GLU A 156 -1.67 -16.62 -3.25
C GLU A 156 -1.82 -18.08 -2.82
N LEU A 157 -0.87 -18.95 -3.20
CA LEU A 157 -0.85 -20.35 -2.78
C LEU A 157 -0.74 -20.49 -1.25
N GLU A 158 0.14 -19.73 -0.58
CA GLU A 158 0.22 -19.73 0.89
C GLU A 158 -1.09 -19.24 1.52
N HIS A 159 -1.69 -18.18 0.96
CA HIS A 159 -2.94 -17.65 1.48
C HIS A 159 -4.10 -18.64 1.38
N ASP A 160 -4.13 -19.46 0.33
CA ASP A 160 -5.18 -20.46 0.16
C ASP A 160 -4.89 -21.75 0.94
N TRP A 161 -3.64 -22.21 1.00
CA TRP A 161 -3.24 -23.35 1.82
C TRP A 161 -3.52 -23.10 3.31
N LEU A 162 -3.18 -21.91 3.81
CA LEU A 162 -3.41 -21.56 5.21
C LEU A 162 -4.89 -21.49 5.59
N LYS A 163 -5.80 -21.21 4.64
CA LYS A 163 -7.25 -21.27 4.90
C LYS A 163 -7.71 -22.72 5.07
N ILE A 164 -7.19 -23.64 4.26
CA ILE A 164 -7.59 -25.05 4.26
C ILE A 164 -7.16 -25.77 5.55
N CYS A 165 -6.03 -25.39 6.16
CA CYS A 165 -5.54 -26.03 7.40
C CYS A 165 -6.13 -25.43 8.69
N THR A 166 -6.97 -24.40 8.61
CA THR A 166 -7.60 -23.77 9.79
C THR A 166 -9.09 -24.08 9.96
N ASP A 167 -9.65 -24.87 9.04
CA ASP A 167 -10.98 -25.49 9.14
C ASP A 167 -10.83 -26.97 9.51
#